data_AF-A0ABD0PDU6-F1
#
_entry.id   AF-A0ABD0PDU6-F1
#
_cell.length_a   1.000
_cell.length_b   1.000
_cell.length_c   1.000
_cell.angle_alpha   90.00
_cell.angle_beta   90.00
_cell.angle_gamma   90.00
#
_symmetry.space_group_name_H-M   'P 1'
#
loop_
_entity.id
_entity.type
_entity.pdbx_description
1 polymer ?
#
loop_
_entity_poly.entity_id
_entity_poly.type
_entity_poly.pdbx_seq_one_letter_code
_entity_poly.pdbx_strand_id
1 'polypeptide(L)'
;MTTTHLLQSLTVKLRRTNDKDILIYPDISPGSEHQRWSVRKDAGNVTLDLKGIRLSDHGLYDCQVYKDQDCLHATQFNLTIINCKTLDSVHPTPGSVLLPCSEHPLQNRTEQVTWKVIIDHQLTDISQYRPPNKPSSSTKKLLKPLYLRARQLANGSLLIRDAEYTDELWYRCKVNEKTCYDVKLLMK
;
A
#
# COMPACT_ATOMS: atom_id res chain seq x y z
N MET A 1 -16.58 36.81 14.47
CA MET A 1 -17.30 36.21 13.32
C MET A 1 -16.26 35.59 12.42
N THR A 2 -16.18 34.27 12.41
CA THR A 2 -15.09 33.50 11.78
C THR A 2 -15.43 33.23 10.32
N THR A 3 -14.72 33.90 9.43
CA THR A 3 -15.01 33.97 7.99
C THR A 3 -14.67 32.65 7.29
N THR A 4 -15.69 31.82 7.04
CA THR A 4 -15.64 30.52 6.33
C THR A 4 -15.46 30.65 4.80
N HIS A 5 -15.10 31.83 4.28
CA HIS A 5 -15.08 32.14 2.84
C HIS A 5 -13.79 31.74 2.07
N LEU A 6 -12.86 31.01 2.68
CA LEU A 6 -11.48 30.89 2.17
C LEU A 6 -11.19 29.75 1.16
N LEU A 7 -12.14 28.86 0.85
CA LEU A 7 -11.84 27.60 0.11
C LEU A 7 -12.52 27.43 -1.26
N GLN A 8 -13.37 28.38 -1.69
CA GLN A 8 -14.13 28.27 -2.95
C GLN A 8 -13.35 28.71 -4.20
N SER A 9 -12.26 29.49 -4.09
CA SER A 9 -11.54 30.04 -5.24
C SER A 9 -10.23 29.32 -5.62
N LEU A 10 -9.98 28.14 -5.05
CA LEU A 10 -8.75 27.40 -5.36
C LEU A 10 -8.88 26.57 -6.64
N THR A 11 -7.93 26.78 -7.54
CA THR A 11 -7.74 25.97 -8.75
C THR A 11 -6.61 24.97 -8.52
N VAL A 12 -6.85 23.69 -8.79
CA VAL A 12 -5.83 22.65 -8.70
C VAL A 12 -5.54 22.13 -10.09
N LYS A 13 -4.27 22.14 -10.47
CA LYS A 13 -3.79 21.56 -11.71
C LYS A 13 -2.89 20.39 -11.41
N LEU A 14 -3.17 19.26 -12.04
CA LEU A 14 -2.29 18.10 -12.03
C LEU A 14 -1.92 17.80 -13.48
N ARG A 15 -0.64 17.57 -13.71
CA ARG A 15 -0.11 17.11 -15.00
C ARG A 15 0.95 16.06 -14.78
N ARG A 16 1.08 15.15 -15.74
CA ARG A 16 2.29 14.34 -15.87
C ARG A 16 3.37 15.25 -16.48
N THR A 17 4.60 15.18 -16.00
CA THR A 17 5.67 16.07 -16.47
C THR A 17 5.84 15.97 -17.99
N ASN A 18 5.88 17.13 -18.67
CA ASN A 18 5.90 17.28 -20.13
C ASN A 18 4.62 16.85 -20.89
N ASP A 19 3.52 16.59 -20.18
CA ASP A 19 2.22 16.30 -20.76
C ASP A 19 1.24 17.47 -20.54
N LYS A 20 0.04 17.37 -21.13
CA LYS A 20 -1.08 18.28 -20.86
C LYS A 20 -1.61 18.09 -19.45
N ASP A 21 -2.36 19.08 -18.97
CA ASP A 21 -3.07 19.00 -17.70
C ASP A 21 -4.03 17.81 -17.73
N ILE A 22 -3.81 16.85 -16.82
CA ILE A 22 -4.65 15.64 -16.68
C ILE A 22 -5.86 15.91 -15.78
N LEU A 23 -5.78 16.94 -14.94
CA LEU A 23 -6.87 17.41 -14.09
C LEU A 23 -6.74 18.91 -13.90
N ILE A 24 -7.84 19.62 -14.11
CA ILE A 24 -8.02 21.00 -13.68
C ILE A 24 -9.29 20.98 -12.81
N TYR A 25 -9.18 21.40 -11.57
CA TYR A 25 -10.31 21.52 -10.66
C TYR A 25 -10.59 23.00 -10.38
N PRO A 26 -11.85 23.48 -10.40
CA PRO A 26 -13.09 22.70 -10.53
C PRO A 26 -13.53 22.38 -11.97
N ASP A 27 -12.80 22.82 -12.98
CA ASP A 27 -13.18 22.66 -14.39
C ASP A 27 -12.88 21.24 -14.93
N ILE A 28 -13.83 20.33 -14.73
CA ILE A 28 -13.76 18.94 -15.20
C ILE A 28 -14.15 18.90 -16.69
N SER A 29 -13.28 19.39 -17.57
CA SER A 29 -13.52 19.32 -19.01
C SER A 29 -13.67 17.86 -19.49
N PRO A 30 -14.65 17.57 -20.37
CA PRO A 30 -15.01 16.20 -20.77
C PRO A 30 -14.01 15.51 -21.72
N GLY A 31 -12.94 16.21 -22.14
CA GLY A 31 -11.91 15.72 -23.06
C GLY A 31 -10.71 15.04 -22.40
N SER A 32 -10.69 14.95 -21.06
CA SER A 32 -9.64 14.23 -20.33
C SER A 32 -10.02 12.75 -20.25
N GLU A 33 -9.11 11.85 -20.62
CA GLU A 33 -9.34 10.40 -20.56
C GLU A 33 -9.70 9.96 -19.13
N HIS A 34 -11.00 9.84 -18.89
CA HIS A 34 -11.68 9.13 -17.80
C HIS A 34 -11.30 9.53 -16.37
N GLN A 35 -12.21 10.30 -15.76
CA GLN A 35 -12.50 10.62 -14.34
C GLN A 35 -11.98 9.69 -13.22
N ARG A 36 -10.69 9.34 -13.23
CA ARG A 36 -10.03 8.50 -12.21
C ARG A 36 -9.33 9.34 -11.16
N TRP A 37 -8.86 10.53 -11.54
CA TRP A 37 -8.33 11.53 -10.62
C TRP A 37 -9.44 12.42 -10.09
N SER A 38 -9.48 12.62 -8.77
CA SER A 38 -10.39 13.57 -8.13
C SER A 38 -9.70 14.36 -7.04
N VAL A 39 -10.19 15.58 -6.80
CA VAL A 39 -9.72 16.44 -5.70
C VAL A 39 -10.66 16.32 -4.51
N ARG A 40 -10.12 16.05 -3.33
CA ARG A 40 -10.80 16.26 -2.05
C ARG A 40 -10.21 17.47 -1.34
N LYS A 41 -11.08 18.29 -0.75
CA LYS A 41 -10.71 19.42 0.12
C LYS A 41 -11.13 19.06 1.53
N ASP A 42 -10.18 19.05 2.46
CA ASP A 42 -10.47 18.81 3.88
C ASP A 42 -9.57 19.70 4.76
N ALA A 43 -10.19 20.49 5.64
CA ALA A 43 -9.51 21.35 6.62
C ALA A 43 -8.33 22.19 6.07
N GLY A 44 -8.40 22.67 4.82
CA GLY A 44 -7.33 23.45 4.18
C GLY A 44 -6.32 22.62 3.37
N ASN A 45 -6.41 21.30 3.39
CA ASN A 45 -5.60 20.40 2.58
C ASN A 45 -6.28 20.09 1.24
N VAL A 46 -5.45 20.05 0.20
CA VAL A 46 -5.82 19.52 -1.12
C VAL A 46 -5.28 18.11 -1.24
N THR A 47 -6.17 17.14 -1.43
CA THR A 47 -5.80 15.73 -1.63
C THR A 47 -6.20 15.29 -3.04
N LEU A 48 -5.30 14.56 -3.69
CA LEU A 48 -5.55 13.92 -4.99
C LEU A 48 -5.84 12.43 -4.76
N ASP A 49 -6.97 11.96 -5.25
CA ASP A 49 -7.30 10.54 -5.27
C ASP A 49 -7.18 9.99 -6.69
N LEU A 50 -6.50 8.86 -6.86
CA LEU A 50 -6.46 8.09 -8.10
C LEU A 50 -7.21 6.76 -7.92
N LYS A 51 -8.31 6.57 -8.67
CA LYS A 51 -9.08 5.33 -8.67
C LYS A 51 -8.54 4.32 -9.68
N GLY A 52 -8.59 3.03 -9.30
CA GLY A 52 -8.30 1.90 -10.19
C GLY A 52 -6.90 1.95 -10.80
N ILE A 53 -5.87 2.13 -9.96
CA ILE A 53 -4.44 2.26 -10.33
C ILE A 53 -4.02 1.18 -11.34
N ARG A 54 -3.29 1.59 -12.39
CA ARG A 54 -2.78 0.75 -13.49
C ARG A 54 -1.29 1.01 -13.66
N LEU A 55 -0.53 0.03 -14.14
CA LEU A 55 0.91 0.18 -14.42
C LEU A 55 1.27 1.42 -15.26
N SER A 56 0.41 1.80 -16.21
CA SER A 56 0.57 3.00 -17.05
C SER A 56 0.46 4.33 -16.32
N ASP A 57 -0.02 4.35 -15.07
CA ASP A 57 -0.08 5.56 -14.26
C ASP A 57 1.27 5.91 -13.63
N HIS A 58 2.27 5.03 -13.72
CA HIS A 58 3.63 5.33 -13.25
C HIS A 58 4.18 6.58 -13.95
N GLY A 59 4.81 7.46 -13.17
CA GLY A 59 5.54 8.60 -13.73
C GLY A 59 5.68 9.77 -12.77
N LEU A 60 6.35 10.81 -13.26
CA LEU A 60 6.53 12.07 -12.56
C LEU A 60 5.33 12.97 -12.79
N TYR A 61 4.77 13.51 -11.71
CA TYR A 61 3.61 14.39 -11.72
C TYR A 61 3.94 15.72 -11.06
N ASP A 62 3.38 16.78 -11.64
CA ASP A 62 3.43 18.12 -11.11
C ASP A 62 2.02 18.52 -10.68
N CYS A 63 1.88 18.85 -9.40
CA CYS A 63 0.66 19.37 -8.80
C CYS A 63 0.86 20.83 -8.42
N GLN A 64 -0.05 21.70 -8.87
CA GLN A 64 -0.02 23.13 -8.58
C GLN A 64 -1.37 23.59 -8.06
N VAL A 65 -1.34 24.38 -7.00
CA VAL A 65 -2.52 24.96 -6.36
C VAL A 65 -2.46 26.47 -6.53
N TYR A 66 -3.48 27.02 -7.15
CA TYR A 66 -3.62 28.44 -7.44
C TYR A 66 -4.77 29.04 -6.66
N LYS A 67 -4.63 30.31 -6.31
CA LYS A 67 -5.75 31.19 -5.95
C LYS A 67 -5.73 32.33 -6.94
N ASP A 68 -6.80 32.44 -7.74
CA ASP A 68 -6.86 33.37 -8.86
C ASP A 68 -5.66 33.14 -9.82
N GLN A 69 -4.72 34.08 -9.92
CA GLN A 69 -3.50 33.94 -10.75
C GLN A 69 -2.25 33.54 -9.95
N ASP A 70 -2.32 33.54 -8.62
CA ASP A 70 -1.17 33.29 -7.76
C ASP A 70 -1.00 31.79 -7.48
N CYS A 71 0.17 31.25 -7.81
CA CYS A 71 0.54 29.87 -7.46
C CYS A 71 0.90 29.82 -5.97
N LEU A 72 -0.02 29.32 -5.14
CA LEU A 72 0.18 29.20 -3.70
C LEU A 72 1.09 28.03 -3.33
N HIS A 73 1.02 26.94 -4.10
CA HIS A 73 1.82 25.75 -3.84
C HIS A 73 2.11 24.98 -5.12
N ALA A 74 3.32 24.44 -5.23
CA ALA A 74 3.71 23.53 -6.29
C ALA A 74 4.48 22.37 -5.67
N THR A 75 4.10 21.15 -6.01
CA THR A 75 4.78 19.95 -5.58
C THR A 75 4.94 19.01 -6.75
N GLN A 76 6.09 18.33 -6.78
CA GLN A 76 6.39 17.31 -7.76
C GLN A 76 6.54 15.98 -7.03
N PHE A 77 5.89 14.94 -7.55
CA PHE A 77 5.98 13.60 -6.97
C PHE A 77 6.09 12.54 -8.06
N ASN A 78 6.86 11.48 -7.77
CA ASN A 78 6.95 10.33 -8.64
C ASN A 78 5.99 9.23 -8.15
N LEU A 79 5.02 8.86 -8.98
CA LEU A 79 4.14 7.74 -8.71
C LEU A 79 4.81 6.45 -9.18
N THR A 80 5.27 5.64 -8.23
CA THR A 80 5.79 4.30 -8.51
C THR A 80 4.69 3.28 -8.29
N ILE A 81 4.48 2.41 -9.27
CA ILE A 81 3.49 1.34 -9.18
C ILE A 81 4.23 0.02 -9.09
N ILE A 82 4.14 -0.58 -7.92
CA ILE A 82 4.82 -1.83 -7.62
C ILE A 82 3.82 -2.97 -7.87
N ASN A 83 4.03 -3.71 -8.95
CA ASN A 83 3.28 -4.92 -9.25
C ASN A 83 4.02 -6.13 -8.65
N CYS A 84 3.61 -6.53 -7.45
CA CYS A 84 4.19 -7.70 -6.81
C CYS A 84 3.72 -8.96 -7.52
N LYS A 85 4.66 -9.89 -7.73
CA LYS A 85 4.32 -11.20 -8.29
C LYS A 85 3.55 -12.01 -7.25
N THR A 86 2.41 -12.56 -7.62
CA THR A 86 1.66 -13.48 -6.75
C THR A 86 2.28 -14.87 -6.82
N LEU A 87 2.71 -15.40 -5.68
CA LEU A 87 3.18 -16.77 -5.52
C LEU A 87 2.00 -17.69 -5.18
N ASP A 88 2.21 -18.99 -5.35
CA ASP A 88 1.24 -20.00 -4.95
C ASP A 88 0.92 -19.91 -3.45
N SER A 89 -0.34 -20.17 -3.11
CA SER A 89 -0.78 -20.16 -1.71
C SER A 89 -0.09 -21.27 -0.93
N VAL A 90 0.26 -20.99 0.32
CA VAL A 90 0.98 -21.93 1.18
C VAL A 90 0.05 -22.41 2.29
N HIS A 91 0.12 -23.71 2.57
CA HIS A 91 -0.55 -24.32 3.71
C HIS A 91 0.45 -24.58 4.84
N PRO A 92 0.01 -24.49 6.11
CA PRO A 92 0.86 -24.84 7.23
C PRO A 92 1.20 -26.33 7.24
N THR A 93 2.45 -26.62 7.60
CA THR A 93 2.87 -27.96 8.03
C THR A 93 2.72 -28.06 9.55
N PRO A 94 2.73 -29.28 10.13
CA PRO A 94 2.63 -29.42 11.58
C PRO A 94 3.64 -28.55 12.33
N GLY A 95 3.14 -27.58 13.09
CA GLY A 95 3.94 -26.67 13.94
C GLY A 95 4.57 -25.46 13.25
N SER A 96 4.55 -25.35 11.92
CA SER A 96 5.10 -24.16 11.25
C SER A 96 4.64 -23.98 9.81
N VAL A 97 4.90 -22.80 9.25
CA VAL A 97 4.75 -22.55 7.82
C VAL A 97 5.92 -21.69 7.32
N LEU A 98 6.37 -21.96 6.11
CA LEU A 98 7.43 -21.21 5.45
C LEU A 98 6.86 -20.47 4.24
N LEU A 99 6.85 -19.15 4.30
CA LEU A 99 6.42 -18.30 3.19
C LEU A 99 7.63 -17.92 2.33
N PRO A 100 7.65 -18.30 1.04
CA PRO A 100 8.74 -17.95 0.13
C PRO A 100 8.71 -16.46 -0.26
N CYS A 101 9.89 -15.89 -0.56
CA CYS A 101 10.02 -14.52 -1.09
C CYS A 101 10.58 -14.49 -2.53
N SER A 102 10.32 -15.55 -3.29
CA SER A 102 10.70 -15.70 -4.69
C SER A 102 10.15 -17.01 -5.27
N GLU A 103 10.08 -17.08 -6.60
CA GLU A 103 9.72 -18.32 -7.33
C GLU A 103 10.82 -19.40 -7.21
N HIS A 104 12.08 -18.98 -7.07
CA HIS A 104 13.23 -19.87 -6.94
C HIS A 104 13.99 -19.52 -5.67
N PRO A 105 14.56 -20.50 -4.92
CA PRO A 105 15.38 -20.21 -3.75
C PRO A 105 16.49 -19.23 -4.13
N LEU A 106 16.40 -17.99 -3.64
CA LEU A 106 17.40 -16.98 -3.89
C LEU A 106 18.65 -17.38 -3.11
N GLN A 107 19.59 -18.06 -3.78
CA GLN A 107 20.90 -18.29 -3.21
C GLN A 107 21.64 -16.95 -3.14
N ASN A 108 22.19 -16.65 -1.97
CA ASN A 108 23.21 -15.63 -1.76
C ASN A 108 22.74 -14.16 -1.95
N ARG A 109 21.76 -13.72 -1.14
CA ARG A 109 21.43 -12.30 -1.04
C ARG A 109 22.12 -11.63 0.15
N THR A 110 22.77 -10.50 -0.13
CA THR A 110 23.22 -9.52 0.87
C THR A 110 22.14 -8.50 1.22
N GLU A 111 21.08 -8.39 0.41
CA GLU A 111 20.00 -7.42 0.60
C GLU A 111 18.96 -7.91 1.61
N GLN A 112 18.65 -7.06 2.60
CA GLN A 112 17.64 -7.33 3.62
C GLN A 112 16.23 -7.23 3.00
N VAL A 113 15.54 -8.36 2.90
CA VAL A 113 14.11 -8.40 2.53
C VAL A 113 13.26 -7.84 3.68
N THR A 114 12.16 -7.18 3.36
CA THR A 114 11.16 -6.75 4.34
C THR A 114 9.84 -7.51 4.16
N TRP A 115 9.13 -7.77 5.26
CA TRP A 115 7.86 -8.48 5.26
C TRP A 115 6.76 -7.64 5.90
N LYS A 116 5.58 -7.64 5.27
CA LYS A 116 4.37 -6.97 5.75
C LYS A 116 3.15 -7.85 5.50
N VAL A 117 2.10 -7.66 6.30
CA VAL A 117 0.78 -8.25 6.05
C VAL A 117 -0.06 -7.28 5.23
N ILE A 118 -0.92 -7.80 4.36
CA ILE A 118 -1.87 -7.01 3.57
C ILE A 118 -3.25 -7.12 4.23
N ILE A 119 -3.76 -6.01 4.74
CA ILE A 119 -5.06 -5.90 5.42
C ILE A 119 -5.81 -4.74 4.80
N ASP A 120 -7.02 -4.97 4.30
CA ASP A 120 -7.84 -3.94 3.65
C ASP A 120 -7.06 -3.13 2.59
N HIS A 121 -6.26 -3.84 1.78
CA HIS A 121 -5.37 -3.27 0.75
C HIS A 121 -4.23 -2.39 1.28
N GLN A 122 -3.99 -2.34 2.59
CA GLN A 122 -2.88 -1.65 3.23
C GLN A 122 -1.79 -2.61 3.69
N LEU A 123 -0.54 -2.14 3.65
CA LEU A 123 0.62 -2.89 4.12
C LEU A 123 0.90 -2.54 5.59
N THR A 124 0.70 -3.49 6.48
CA THR A 124 0.98 -3.34 7.91
C THR A 124 2.24 -4.11 8.28
N ASP A 125 3.12 -3.51 9.07
CA ASP A 125 4.28 -4.21 9.60
C ASP A 125 3.84 -5.39 10.48
N ILE A 126 4.53 -6.53 10.40
CA ILE A 126 4.20 -7.72 11.20
C ILE A 126 4.21 -7.40 12.70
N SER A 127 5.10 -6.52 13.16
CA SER A 127 5.18 -6.08 14.57
C SER A 127 3.97 -5.27 15.01
N GLN A 128 3.26 -4.64 14.08
CA GLN A 128 2.10 -3.79 14.33
C GLN A 128 0.77 -4.53 14.10
N TYR A 129 0.81 -5.70 13.48
CA TYR A 129 -0.38 -6.49 13.23
C TYR A 129 -1.03 -6.92 14.55
N ARG A 130 -2.31 -6.57 14.69
CA ARG A 130 -3.17 -7.05 15.78
C ARG A 130 -4.31 -7.84 15.16
N PRO A 131 -4.47 -9.12 15.50
CA PRO A 131 -5.59 -9.90 15.00
C PRO A 131 -6.91 -9.30 15.50
N PRO A 132 -7.97 -9.28 14.69
CA PRO A 132 -9.28 -8.82 15.14
C PRO A 132 -9.74 -9.65 16.35
N ASN A 133 -10.24 -8.97 17.38
CA ASN A 133 -10.69 -9.61 18.62
C ASN A 133 -11.77 -10.67 18.34
N LYS A 134 -11.52 -11.91 18.74
CA LYS A 134 -12.56 -12.95 18.80
C LYS A 134 -13.24 -12.87 20.18
N PRO A 135 -14.59 -12.95 20.28
CA PRO A 135 -15.24 -13.04 21.57
C PRO A 135 -14.73 -14.28 22.31
N SER A 136 -14.20 -14.04 23.52
CA SER A 136 -13.52 -15.02 24.35
C SER A 136 -14.49 -16.08 24.85
N SER A 137 -14.47 -17.27 24.25
CA SER A 137 -14.84 -18.48 24.98
C SER A 137 -13.62 -18.93 25.79
N SER A 138 -13.85 -19.06 27.09
CA SER A 138 -12.91 -19.40 28.16
C SER A 138 -11.94 -20.55 27.83
N THR A 139 -10.75 -20.50 28.46
CA THR A 139 -9.66 -21.51 28.45
C THR A 139 -8.81 -21.66 27.18
N LYS A 140 -8.32 -20.56 26.58
CA LYS A 140 -7.24 -20.64 25.58
C LYS A 140 -5.93 -20.03 26.09
N LYS A 141 -4.87 -20.83 26.03
CA LYS A 141 -3.45 -20.44 26.14
C LYS A 141 -3.26 -19.07 25.47
N LEU A 142 -2.66 -18.12 26.18
CA LEU A 142 -2.38 -16.79 25.64
C LEU A 142 -1.62 -16.94 24.31
N LEU A 143 -2.29 -16.61 23.22
CA LEU A 143 -1.73 -16.72 21.88
C LEU A 143 -0.59 -15.71 21.76
N LYS A 144 0.61 -16.21 21.43
CA LYS A 144 1.73 -15.32 21.16
C LYS A 144 1.41 -14.51 19.90
N PRO A 145 1.57 -13.18 19.92
CA PRO A 145 1.42 -12.36 18.73
C PRO A 145 2.26 -12.89 17.55
N LEU A 146 1.79 -12.64 16.32
CA LEU A 146 2.46 -13.09 15.10
C LEU A 146 3.95 -12.70 15.07
N TYR A 147 4.29 -11.47 15.48
CA TYR A 147 5.68 -11.00 15.47
C TYR A 147 6.63 -11.76 16.41
N LEU A 148 6.12 -12.45 17.44
CA LEU A 148 6.94 -13.32 18.30
C LEU A 148 7.16 -14.71 17.72
N ARG A 149 6.33 -15.10 16.75
CA ARG A 149 6.34 -16.42 16.11
C ARG A 149 6.92 -16.38 14.70
N ALA A 150 6.92 -15.21 14.07
CA ALA A 150 7.44 -14.96 12.74
C ALA A 150 8.93 -14.60 12.80
N ARG A 151 9.74 -15.24 11.97
CA ARG A 151 11.17 -14.98 11.85
C ARG A 151 11.59 -15.06 10.39
N GLN A 152 12.30 -14.04 9.92
CA GLN A 152 12.94 -14.05 8.62
C GLN A 152 14.19 -14.93 8.64
N LEU A 153 14.33 -15.77 7.62
CA LEU A 153 15.50 -16.62 7.40
C LEU A 153 16.53 -15.92 6.51
N ALA A 154 17.75 -16.46 6.45
CA ALA A 154 18.85 -15.89 5.68
C ALA A 154 18.56 -15.77 4.16
N ASN A 155 17.72 -16.67 3.62
CA ASN A 155 17.28 -16.63 2.23
C ASN A 155 16.11 -15.64 1.97
N GLY A 156 15.71 -14.85 2.97
CA GLY A 156 14.61 -13.91 2.89
C GLY A 156 13.21 -14.51 3.11
N SER A 157 13.07 -15.83 3.24
CA SER A 157 11.77 -16.47 3.53
C SER A 157 11.29 -16.15 4.95
N LEU A 158 9.98 -16.15 5.17
CA LEU A 158 9.37 -15.93 6.49
C LEU A 158 8.92 -17.27 7.09
N LEU A 159 9.54 -17.67 8.19
CA LEU A 159 9.09 -18.80 9.00
C LEU A 159 8.09 -18.30 10.04
N ILE A 160 6.88 -18.85 10.06
CA ILE A 160 5.88 -18.60 11.10
C ILE A 160 5.70 -19.89 11.88
N ARG A 161 6.01 -19.87 13.17
CA ARG A 161 5.78 -21.02 14.08
C ARG A 161 4.38 -20.98 14.64
N ASP A 162 3.82 -22.15 14.94
CA ASP A 162 2.51 -22.30 15.59
C ASP A 162 1.46 -21.38 14.93
N ALA A 163 1.32 -21.49 13.60
CA ALA A 163 0.41 -20.66 12.81
C ALA A 163 -1.05 -20.91 13.20
N GLU A 164 -1.83 -19.84 13.27
CA GLU A 164 -3.21 -19.86 13.78
C GLU A 164 -4.18 -19.34 12.72
N TYR A 165 -5.48 -19.59 12.90
CA TYR A 165 -6.48 -19.15 11.92
C TYR A 165 -6.45 -17.63 11.64
N THR A 166 -6.08 -16.82 12.62
CA THR A 166 -5.92 -15.37 12.47
C THR A 166 -4.68 -14.94 11.68
N ASP A 167 -3.77 -15.88 11.40
CA ASP A 167 -2.61 -15.66 10.54
C ASP A 167 -2.94 -15.94 9.05
N GLU A 168 -4.17 -16.35 8.72
CA GLU A 168 -4.62 -16.57 7.34
C GLU A 168 -4.73 -15.25 6.54
N LEU A 169 -3.58 -14.68 6.19
CA LEU A 169 -3.45 -13.37 5.59
C LEU A 169 -2.70 -13.44 4.27
N TRP A 170 -2.85 -12.37 3.50
CA TRP A 170 -1.89 -12.08 2.46
C TRP A 170 -0.64 -11.48 3.09
N TYR A 171 0.52 -11.97 2.68
CA TYR A 171 1.83 -11.48 3.08
C TYR A 171 2.55 -10.94 1.85
N ARG A 172 3.17 -9.78 2.00
CA ARG A 172 4.03 -9.19 0.98
C ARG A 172 5.46 -9.20 1.47
N CYS A 173 6.35 -9.76 0.67
CA CYS A 173 7.76 -9.55 0.83
C CYS A 173 8.26 -8.51 -0.19
N LYS A 174 9.01 -7.51 0.25
CA LYS A 174 9.67 -6.54 -0.62
C LYS A 174 11.16 -6.81 -0.61
N VAL A 175 11.66 -7.10 -1.79
CA VAL A 175 13.05 -7.43 -2.07
C VAL A 175 13.88 -6.16 -2.22
N ASN A 176 13.37 -5.24 -3.04
CA ASN A 176 13.94 -3.93 -3.31
C ASN A 176 12.81 -3.02 -3.82
N GLU A 177 13.14 -1.81 -4.29
CA GLU A 177 12.13 -0.84 -4.75
C GLU A 177 11.27 -1.30 -5.94
N LYS A 178 11.75 -2.26 -6.73
CA LYS A 178 11.07 -2.74 -7.96
C LYS A 178 10.53 -4.15 -7.84
N THR A 179 11.05 -4.94 -6.91
CA THR A 179 10.74 -6.37 -6.79
C THR A 179 10.06 -6.67 -5.47
N CYS A 180 8.93 -7.37 -5.54
CA CYS A 180 8.20 -7.90 -4.39
C CYS A 180 7.34 -9.09 -4.79
N TYR A 181 6.92 -9.86 -3.79
CA TYR A 181 6.09 -11.04 -3.96
C TYR A 181 4.96 -11.04 -2.93
N ASP A 182 3.78 -11.45 -3.37
CA ASP A 182 2.61 -11.63 -2.53
C ASP A 182 2.30 -13.12 -2.40
N VAL A 183 2.07 -13.58 -1.18
CA VAL A 183 1.74 -14.98 -0.89
C VAL A 183 0.60 -15.04 0.12
N LYS A 184 -0.38 -15.89 -0.14
CA LYS A 184 -1.50 -16.14 0.76
C LYS A 184 -1.18 -17.35 1.64
N LEU A 185 -1.23 -17.17 2.95
CA LEU A 185 -1.32 -18.29 3.88
C LEU A 185 -2.78 -18.75 3.91
N LEU A 186 -3.01 -20.05 3.69
CA LEU A 186 -4.32 -20.70 3.79
C LEU A 186 -4.29 -21.71 4.92
N MET A 187 -5.08 -21.46 5.97
CA MET A 187 -5.24 -22.38 7.06
C MET A 187 -6.23 -23.47 6.63
N LYS A 188 -5.99 -24.72 7.06
CA LYS A 188 -6.90 -25.84 6.80
C LYS A 188 -7.98 -25.92 7.87
#